data_AF-A0A327L006-F1
#
_entry.id   AF-A0A327L006-F1
#
_cell.length_a   1.000
_cell.length_b   1.000
_cell.length_c   1.000
_cell.angle_alpha   90.00
_cell.angle_beta   90.00
_cell.angle_gamma   90.00
#
_symmetry.space_group_name_H-M   'P 1'
#
loop_
_entity.id
_entity.type
_entity.pdbx_description
1 polymer ?
#
loop_
_entity_poly.entity_id
_entity_poly.type
_entity_poly.pdbx_seq_one_letter_code
_entity_poly.pdbx_strand_id
1 'polypeptide(L)' 'MTDEDVRKVAAALLKTAIETVSEEDGGAANKCKLCGASVSWQHPVEDIVHAPDCPVTIAQHVVATAKVQVLRP' A
#
# COMPACT_ATOMS: atom_id res chain seq x y z
N MET A 1 -19.73 -10.24 -4.76
CA MET A 1 -18.27 -10.11 -4.95
C MET A 1 -17.62 -11.41 -4.52
N THR A 2 -16.70 -11.91 -5.32
CA THR A 2 -15.90 -13.10 -5.00
C THR A 2 -14.62 -12.71 -4.24
N ASP A 3 -13.95 -13.66 -3.60
CA ASP A 3 -12.65 -13.42 -2.97
C ASP A 3 -11.60 -12.96 -3.98
N GLU A 4 -11.73 -13.36 -5.25
CA GLU A 4 -10.86 -12.90 -6.32
C GLU A 4 -11.07 -11.41 -6.62
N ASP A 5 -12.32 -10.95 -6.64
CA ASP A 5 -12.64 -9.53 -6.82
C ASP A 5 -12.07 -8.69 -5.66
N VAL A 6 -12.18 -9.18 -4.43
CA VAL A 6 -11.60 -8.52 -3.25
C VAL A 6 -10.08 -8.39 -3.37
N ARG A 7 -9.39 -9.45 -3.84
CA ARG A 7 -7.93 -9.41 -4.06
C ARG A 7 -7.53 -8.43 -5.18
N LYS A 8 -8.30 -8.37 -6.27
CA LYS A 8 -8.06 -7.42 -7.36
C LYS A 8 -8.19 -5.97 -6.88
N VAL A 9 -9.22 -5.69 -6.08
CA VAL A 9 -9.42 -4.36 -5.46
C VAL A 9 -8.28 -4.04 -4.50
N ALA A 10 -7.89 -4.98 -3.63
CA ALA A 10 -6.77 -4.81 -2.71
C ALA A 10 -5.46 -4.51 -3.48
N ALA A 11 -5.16 -5.27 -4.54
CA ALA A 11 -3.96 -5.03 -5.35
C ALA A 11 -4.00 -3.68 -6.09
N ALA A 12 -5.17 -3.25 -6.57
CA ALA A 12 -5.34 -1.93 -7.17
C ALA A 12 -5.14 -0.81 -6.14
N LEU A 13 -5.60 -1.02 -4.91
CA LEU A 13 -5.41 -0.07 -3.80
C LEU A 13 -3.92 0.12 -3.51
N LEU A 14 -3.14 -0.96 -3.40
CA LEU A 14 -1.69 -0.85 -3.14
C LEU A 14 -0.94 -0.02 -4.18
N LYS A 15 -1.37 -0.07 -5.45
CA LYS A 15 -0.76 0.69 -6.55
C LYS A 15 -1.15 2.15 -6.59
N THR A 16 -2.34 2.48 -6.06
CA THR A 16 -2.95 3.80 -6.23
C THR A 16 -3.02 4.60 -4.94
N ALA A 17 -2.81 3.97 -3.77
CA ALA A 17 -2.93 4.64 -2.47
C ALA A 17 -1.75 5.56 -2.14
N ILE A 18 -0.61 5.37 -2.78
CA ILE A 18 0.59 6.19 -2.59
C ILE A 18 0.68 7.23 -3.71
N GLU A 19 1.01 8.45 -3.35
CA GLU A 19 1.35 9.53 -4.27
C GLU A 19 2.68 10.16 -3.86
N THR A 20 3.42 10.70 -4.82
CA THR A 20 4.59 11.53 -4.53
C THR A 20 4.16 12.98 -4.45
N VAL A 21 4.38 13.62 -3.31
CA VAL A 21 4.00 15.01 -3.03
C VAL A 21 5.27 15.85 -2.93
N SER A 22 5.32 16.99 -3.62
CA SER A 22 6.42 17.95 -3.48
C SER A 22 6.32 18.70 -2.14
N GLU A 23 7.46 18.94 -1.51
CA GLU A 23 7.57 19.68 -0.25
C GLU A 23 8.06 21.12 -0.51
N GLU A 24 7.75 22.04 0.41
CA GLU A 24 8.01 23.48 0.25
C GLU A 24 9.50 23.84 0.18
N ASP A 25 10.37 22.96 0.68
CA ASP A 25 11.83 23.08 0.67
C ASP A 25 12.48 22.56 -0.62
N GLY A 26 11.67 22.17 -1.61
CA GLY A 26 12.14 21.54 -2.85
C GLY A 26 12.37 20.03 -2.72
N GLY A 27 12.02 19.44 -1.56
CA GLY A 27 11.95 18.01 -1.35
C GLY A 27 10.71 17.38 -1.98
N ALA A 28 10.57 16.08 -1.74
CA ALA A 28 9.36 15.34 -2.05
C ALA A 28 9.22 14.13 -1.11
N ALA A 29 7.99 13.67 -0.93
CA ALA A 29 7.71 12.50 -0.11
C ALA A 29 6.74 11.57 -0.84
N ASN A 30 7.02 10.27 -0.77
CA ASN A 30 6.04 9.25 -1.10
C ASN A 30 5.07 9.15 0.09
N LYS A 31 3.80 9.51 -0.13
CA LYS A 31 2.80 9.66 0.92
C LYS A 31 1.57 8.81 0.65
N CYS A 32 1.08 8.14 1.68
CA CYS A 32 -0.19 7.44 1.66
C CYS A 32 -1.35 8.42 1.77
N LYS A 33 -2.27 8.39 0.81
CA LYS A 33 -3.47 9.24 0.79
C LYS A 33 -4.47 8.98 1.91
N LEU A 34 -4.40 7.80 2.53
CA LEU A 34 -5.41 7.33 3.48
C LEU A 34 -5.03 7.54 4.94
N CYS A 35 -3.78 7.26 5.30
CA CYS A 35 -3.29 7.41 6.67
C CYS A 35 -2.24 8.52 6.83
N GLY A 36 -1.84 9.18 5.74
CA GLY A 36 -0.84 10.25 5.76
C GLY A 36 0.60 9.79 6.01
N ALA A 37 0.84 8.51 6.29
CA ALA A 37 2.18 7.94 6.42
C ALA A 37 3.03 8.24 5.19
N SER A 38 4.29 8.60 5.39
CA SER A 38 5.18 8.98 4.32
C SER A 38 6.60 8.51 4.55
N VAL A 39 7.36 8.49 3.46
CA VAL A 39 8.80 8.34 3.44
C VAL A 39 9.37 9.32 2.41
N SER A 40 10.63 9.69 2.53
CA SER A 40 11.30 10.52 1.51
C SER A 40 11.16 9.87 0.13
N TRP A 41 10.99 10.68 -0.91
CA TRP A 41 10.82 10.21 -2.29
C TRP A 41 11.97 9.32 -2.80
N GLN A 42 13.15 9.43 -2.18
CA GLN A 42 14.34 8.64 -2.51
C GLN A 42 14.26 7.21 -1.99
N HIS A 43 13.35 6.92 -1.07
CA HIS A 43 13.10 5.58 -0.55
C HIS A 43 11.99 4.87 -1.33
N PRO A 44 12.08 3.54 -1.46
CA PRO A 44 11.00 2.71 -1.98
C PRO A 44 9.68 2.96 -1.25
N VAL A 45 8.56 2.88 -1.99
CA VAL A 45 7.21 3.04 -1.42
C VAL A 45 6.87 1.93 -0.42
N GLU A 46 7.48 0.76 -0.52
CA GLU A 46 7.32 -0.33 0.45
C GLU A 46 7.91 -0.02 1.84
N ASP A 47 8.79 0.98 1.96
CA ASP A 47 9.35 1.41 3.25
C ASP A 47 8.36 2.27 4.06
N ILE A 48 7.21 2.65 3.48
CA ILE A 48 6.19 3.42 4.18
C ILE A 48 5.59 2.57 5.31
N VAL A 49 5.82 3.01 6.56
CA VAL A 49 5.22 2.40 7.74
C VAL A 49 3.80 2.94 7.93
N HIS A 50 2.82 2.14 7.52
CA HIS A 50 1.41 2.50 7.62
C HIS A 50 0.86 2.35 9.05
N ALA A 51 -0.16 3.14 9.37
CA ALA A 51 -0.97 2.93 10.56
C ALA A 51 -1.62 1.52 10.53
N PRO A 52 -1.80 0.86 11.68
CA PRO A 52 -2.28 -0.52 11.73
C PRO A 52 -3.70 -0.71 11.18
N ASP A 53 -4.53 0.33 11.25
CA ASP A 53 -5.91 0.39 10.75
C ASP A 53 -6.02 0.96 9.33
N CYS A 54 -4.90 1.33 8.70
CA CYS A 54 -4.90 1.85 7.34
C CYS A 54 -5.43 0.79 6.35
N PRO A 55 -6.31 1.15 5.40
CA PRO A 55 -6.77 0.23 4.35
C PRO A 55 -5.64 -0.39 3.52
N VAL A 56 -4.48 0.27 3.42
CA VAL A 56 -3.28 -0.28 2.77
C VAL A 56 -2.71 -1.46 3.56
N THR A 57 -2.60 -1.35 4.89
CA THR A 57 -2.17 -2.45 5.78
C THR A 57 -3.08 -3.66 5.63
N ILE A 58 -4.40 -3.43 5.59
CA ILE A 58 -5.39 -4.49 5.37
C ILE A 58 -5.23 -5.12 3.99
N ALA A 59 -5.08 -4.31 2.93
CA ALA A 59 -4.88 -4.79 1.57
C ALA A 59 -3.59 -5.61 1.40
N GLN A 60 -2.49 -5.21 2.07
CA GLN A 60 -1.25 -5.99 2.11
C GLN A 60 -1.49 -7.38 2.69
N HIS A 61 -2.22 -7.50 3.80
CA HIS A 61 -2.58 -8.79 4.39
C HIS A 61 -3.46 -9.65 3.48
N VAL A 62 -4.46 -9.05 2.82
CA VAL A 62 -5.35 -9.74 1.88
C VAL A 62 -4.56 -10.33 0.70
N VAL A 63 -3.65 -9.53 0.11
CA VAL A 63 -2.83 -9.97 -1.03
C VAL A 63 -1.77 -11.00 -0.60
N ALA A 64 -1.17 -10.85 0.58
CA ALA A 64 -0.18 -11.80 1.10
C ALA A 64 -0.78 -13.19 1.38
N THR A 65 -1.98 -13.25 1.95
CA THR A 65 -2.68 -14.50 2.26
C THR A 65 -2.98 -15.33 1.00
N ALA A 66 -3.23 -14.66 -0.13
CA ALA A 66 -3.47 -15.31 -1.42
C ALA A 66 -2.23 -16.06 -1.95
N LYS A 67 -1.03 -15.52 -1.74
CA LYS A 67 0.23 -16.18 -2.15
C LYS A 67 0.46 -17.48 -1.38
N VAL A 68 0.03 -17.54 -0.13
CA VAL A 68 0.18 -18.73 0.73
C VAL A 68 -0.77 -19.85 0.31
N GLN A 69 -1.98 -19.54 -0.14
CA GLN A 69 -2.95 -20.55 -0.58
C GLN A 69 -2.54 -21.26 -1.88
N VAL A 70 -1.81 -20.60 -2.79
CA VAL A 70 -1.32 -21.20 -4.04
C VAL A 70 -0.17 -22.19 -3.80
N LEU A 71 0.52 -22.10 -2.65
CA LEU A 71 1.68 -22.93 -2.31
C LEU A 71 1.35 -24.13 -1.41
N ARG A 72 0.07 -24.40 -1.14
CA ARG A 72 -0.33 -25.58 -0.34
C ARG A 72 -0.61 -26.76 -1.29
N PRO A 73 0.12 -27.88 -1.19
CA PRO A 73 -0.09 -29.07 -2.02
C PRO A 73 -1.41 -29.77 -1.73
#